data_AF-A0AAU7BM20-F1
#
_entry.id   AF-A0AAU7BM20-F1
#
_cell.length_a   1.000
_cell.length_b   1.000
_cell.length_c   1.000
_cell.angle_alpha   90.00
_cell.angle_beta   90.00
_cell.angle_gamma   90.00
#
_symmetry.space_group_name_H-M   'P 1'
#
loop_
_entity.id
_entity.type
_entity.pdbx_description
1 polymer ?
#
loop_
_entity_poly.entity_id
_entity_poly.type
_entity_poly.pdbx_seq_one_letter_code
_entity_poly.pdbx_strand_id
1 'polypeptide(L)'
;MKADERLTKVDIRKKFNISHTDYERMMSMARRSGLISFRNRKKDPSNSYTLRNDNHERVSEHAKNFGHTPQKMLNKILDDFFAMLEKRKKHED
;
A
#
# COMPACT_ATOMS: atom_id res chain seq x y z
N MET A 1 10.63 14.32 -30.79
CA MET A 1 11.28 14.59 -29.50
C MET A 1 10.95 13.44 -28.56
N LYS A 2 11.92 12.56 -28.26
CA LYS A 2 11.70 11.44 -27.32
C LYS A 2 11.61 12.03 -25.91
N ALA A 3 10.50 11.81 -25.22
CA ALA A 3 10.34 12.22 -23.83
C ALA A 3 11.38 11.48 -23.00
N ASP A 4 12.29 12.22 -22.38
CA ASP A 4 13.36 11.67 -21.56
C ASP A 4 12.76 10.93 -20.36
N GLU A 5 12.95 9.61 -20.34
CA GLU A 5 12.58 8.77 -19.22
C GLU A 5 13.47 9.17 -18.03
N ARG A 6 12.83 9.61 -16.93
CA ARG A 6 13.34 9.77 -15.55
C ARG A 6 13.57 11.19 -15.02
N LEU A 7 12.81 12.20 -15.44
CA LEU A 7 12.70 13.40 -14.59
C LEU A 7 11.94 13.05 -13.31
N THR A 8 12.64 13.06 -12.18
CA THR A 8 12.00 12.81 -10.88
C THR A 8 11.18 14.02 -10.44
N LYS A 9 10.27 13.84 -9.46
CA LYS A 9 9.54 14.97 -8.85
C LYS A 9 10.47 16.08 -8.36
N VAL A 10 11.66 15.72 -7.88
CA VAL A 10 12.67 16.67 -7.39
C VAL A 10 13.20 17.52 -8.54
N ASP A 11 13.49 16.90 -9.68
CA ASP A 11 14.05 17.58 -10.85
C ASP A 11 13.05 18.55 -11.47
N ILE A 12 11.77 18.18 -11.51
CA ILE A 12 10.69 19.05 -12.02
C ILE A 12 10.54 20.28 -11.11
N ARG A 13 10.50 20.10 -9.79
CA ARG A 13 10.38 21.23 -8.85
C ARG A 13 11.54 22.21 -8.96
N LYS A 14 12.77 21.69 -9.07
CA LYS A 14 13.98 22.50 -9.26
C LYS A 14 13.97 23.22 -10.61
N LYS A 15 13.61 22.53 -11.69
CA LYS A 15 13.57 23.09 -13.04
C LYS A 15 12.60 24.27 -13.18
N PHE A 16 11.44 24.18 -12.52
CA PHE A 16 10.41 25.22 -12.59
C PHE A 16 10.40 26.15 -11.36
N ASN A 17 11.38 26.01 -10.46
CA ASN A 17 11.49 26.77 -9.21
C ASN A 17 10.17 26.86 -8.42
N ILE A 18 9.46 25.74 -8.33
CA ILE A 18 8.16 25.66 -7.65
C ILE A 18 8.30 24.98 -6.29
N SER A 19 7.52 25.46 -5.31
CA SER A 19 7.46 24.84 -3.99
C SER A 19 6.86 23.42 -4.06
N HIS A 20 7.12 22.61 -3.04
CA HIS A 20 6.51 21.28 -2.95
C HIS A 20 4.98 21.36 -2.92
N THR A 21 4.45 22.31 -2.17
CA THR A 21 3.00 22.50 -1.99
C THR A 21 2.33 22.89 -3.30
N ASP A 22 2.92 23.81 -4.06
CA ASP A 22 2.36 24.25 -5.33
C ASP A 22 2.40 23.13 -6.37
N TYR A 23 3.50 22.37 -6.41
CA TYR A 23 3.60 21.19 -7.25
C TYR A 23 2.48 20.18 -6.99
N GLU A 24 2.22 19.84 -5.72
CA GLU A 24 1.16 18.88 -5.38
C GLU A 24 -0.26 19.43 -5.61
N ARG A 25 -0.44 20.75 -5.47
CA ARG A 25 -1.70 21.44 -5.80
C ARG A 25 -1.96 21.42 -7.30
N MET A 26 -0.95 21.72 -8.13
CA MET A 26 -1.02 21.63 -9.59
C MET A 26 -1.30 20.20 -10.06
N MET A 27 -0.59 19.22 -9.50
CA MET A 27 -0.84 17.81 -9.81
C MET A 27 -2.24 17.36 -9.40
N SER A 28 -2.79 17.88 -8.30
CA SER A 28 -4.19 17.63 -7.91
C SER A 28 -5.19 18.25 -8.87
N MET A 29 -4.94 19.46 -9.35
CA MET A 29 -5.79 20.10 -10.35
C MET A 29 -5.76 19.36 -11.69
N ALA A 30 -4.57 19.00 -12.17
CA ALA A 30 -4.39 18.24 -13.40
C ALA A 30 -5.05 16.84 -13.33
N ARG A 31 -5.05 16.21 -12.15
CA ARG A 31 -5.81 14.97 -11.90
C ARG A 31 -7.31 15.18 -12.01
N ARG A 32 -7.85 16.21 -11.35
CA ARG A 32 -9.29 16.51 -11.37
C ARG A 32 -9.79 16.88 -12.76
N SER A 33 -8.96 17.52 -13.58
CA SER A 33 -9.28 17.86 -14.96
C SER A 33 -9.00 16.73 -15.96
N GLY A 34 -8.53 15.57 -15.52
CA GLY A 34 -8.25 14.42 -16.39
C GLY A 34 -7.02 14.58 -17.29
N LEU A 35 -6.21 15.63 -17.09
CA LEU A 35 -5.00 15.89 -17.88
C LEU A 35 -3.87 14.90 -17.59
N ILE A 36 -3.89 14.29 -16.40
CA ILE A 36 -2.96 13.22 -16.03
C ILE A 36 -3.72 12.06 -15.38
N SER A 37 -3.49 10.85 -15.86
CA SER A 37 -3.82 9.63 -15.12
C SER A 37 -2.52 9.07 -14.56
N PHE A 38 -2.51 8.75 -13.27
CA PHE A 38 -1.49 7.83 -12.80
C PHE A 38 -1.76 6.50 -13.49
N ARG A 39 -0.76 5.92 -14.16
CA ARG A 39 -0.75 4.48 -14.39
C ARG A 39 -0.89 3.86 -13.00
N ASN A 40 -2.10 3.46 -12.64
CA ASN A 40 -2.29 2.51 -11.56
C ASN A 40 -1.31 1.39 -11.88
N ARG A 41 -0.36 1.11 -10.97
CA ARG A 41 0.45 -0.10 -11.09
C ARG A 41 -0.56 -1.21 -11.30
N LYS A 42 -0.53 -1.83 -12.48
CA LYS A 42 -1.44 -2.92 -12.84
C LYS A 42 -1.42 -3.85 -11.64
N LYS A 43 -2.54 -4.00 -10.91
CA LYS A 43 -2.60 -4.90 -9.76
C LYS A 43 -2.07 -6.22 -10.27
N ASP A 44 -1.05 -6.75 -9.60
CA ASP A 44 -0.48 -8.03 -9.99
C ASP A 44 -1.65 -9.03 -10.07
N PRO A 45 -1.92 -9.63 -11.24
CA PRO A 45 -3.03 -10.55 -11.40
C PRO A 45 -2.88 -11.80 -10.52
N SER A 46 -1.67 -12.12 -10.05
CA SER A 46 -1.44 -13.16 -9.04
C SER A 46 -1.78 -12.74 -7.61
N ASN A 47 -1.94 -11.43 -7.37
CA ASN A 47 -2.33 -10.87 -6.08
C ASN A 47 -3.86 -10.69 -6.01
N SER A 48 -4.58 -11.78 -6.27
CA SER A 48 -6.05 -11.86 -6.17
C SER A 48 -6.54 -12.08 -4.74
N TYR A 49 -5.68 -11.90 -3.74
CA TYR A 49 -6.05 -11.98 -2.34
C TYR A 49 -6.74 -10.68 -1.93
N THR A 50 -8.03 -10.58 -2.22
CA THR A 50 -8.89 -9.69 -1.44
C THR A 50 -9.02 -10.27 -0.05
N LEU A 51 -8.30 -9.70 0.92
CA LEU A 51 -8.70 -9.80 2.32
C LEU A 51 -10.19 -9.42 2.35
N ARG A 52 -11.04 -10.40 2.67
CA ARG A 52 -12.47 -10.13 2.86
C ARG A 52 -12.57 -8.98 3.86
N ASN A 53 -13.44 -8.01 3.62
CA ASN A 53 -13.59 -6.84 4.49
C ASN A 53 -13.78 -7.27 5.97
N ASP A 54 -14.50 -8.37 6.17
CA ASP A 54 -14.71 -9.04 7.46
C ASP A 54 -13.41 -9.36 8.20
N ASN A 55 -12.34 -9.74 7.49
CA ASN A 55 -11.04 -10.03 8.12
C ASN A 55 -10.36 -8.74 8.60
N HIS A 56 -10.50 -7.65 7.85
CA HIS A 56 -9.95 -6.36 8.26
C HIS A 56 -10.65 -5.82 9.51
N GLU A 57 -11.98 -5.97 9.58
CA GLU A 57 -12.78 -5.60 10.76
C GLU A 57 -12.37 -6.42 11.97
N ARG A 58 -12.29 -7.76 11.85
CA ARG A 58 -11.83 -8.64 12.93
C ARG A 58 -10.43 -8.30 13.42
N VAL A 59 -9.48 -8.08 12.51
CA VAL A 59 -8.10 -7.71 12.88
C VAL A 59 -8.10 -6.37 13.61
N SER A 60 -8.93 -5.41 13.19
CA SER A 60 -9.03 -4.10 13.82
C SER A 60 -9.67 -4.15 15.20
N GLU A 61 -10.68 -5.00 15.41
CA GLU A 61 -11.28 -5.26 16.72
C GLU A 61 -10.28 -5.88 17.69
N HIS A 62 -9.57 -6.92 17.25
CA HIS A 62 -8.50 -7.51 18.06
C HIS A 62 -7.39 -6.49 18.37
N ALA A 63 -6.98 -5.69 17.38
CA ALA A 63 -5.97 -4.67 17.58
C ALA A 63 -6.37 -3.65 18.66
N LYS A 64 -7.64 -3.23 18.69
CA LYS A 64 -8.17 -2.36 19.76
C LYS A 64 -8.09 -3.03 21.13
N ASN A 65 -8.51 -4.29 21.23
CA ASN A 65 -8.51 -5.03 22.51
C ASN A 65 -7.11 -5.23 23.08
N PHE A 66 -6.10 -5.38 22.21
CA PHE A 66 -4.70 -5.58 22.61
C PHE A 66 -3.87 -4.27 22.66
N GLY A 67 -4.47 -3.10 22.39
CA GLY A 67 -3.75 -1.83 22.33
C GLY A 67 -2.65 -1.82 21.26
N HIS A 68 -2.90 -2.46 20.12
CA HIS A 68 -1.97 -2.58 19.01
C HIS A 68 -2.48 -1.86 17.76
N THR A 69 -1.57 -1.56 16.83
CA THR A 69 -1.97 -1.13 15.49
C THR A 69 -2.52 -2.33 14.72
N PRO A 70 -3.52 -2.15 13.82
CA PRO A 70 -4.07 -3.25 13.01
C PRO A 70 -3.00 -4.03 12.25
N GLN A 71 -1.96 -3.35 11.76
CA GLN A 71 -0.84 -3.99 11.08
C GLN A 71 -0.01 -4.89 12.01
N LYS A 72 0.29 -4.43 13.22
CA LYS A 72 1.02 -5.23 14.22
C LYS A 72 0.20 -6.44 14.65
N MET A 73 -1.11 -6.28 14.80
CA MET A 73 -2.03 -7.37 15.14
C MET A 73 -2.09 -8.41 14.03
N LEU A 74 -2.19 -7.98 12.76
CA LEU A 74 -2.19 -8.87 11.61
C LEU A 74 -0.92 -9.73 11.57
N ASN A 75 0.26 -9.11 11.72
CA ASN A 75 1.52 -9.83 11.71
C ASN A 75 1.57 -10.88 12.82
N LYS A 76 1.16 -10.52 14.04
CA LYS A 76 1.11 -11.46 15.17
C LYS A 76 0.16 -12.64 14.90
N ILE A 77 -1.03 -12.38 14.35
CA ILE A 77 -1.98 -13.44 13.98
C ILE A 77 -1.36 -14.41 12.96
N LEU A 78 -0.65 -13.87 11.97
CA LEU A 78 0.02 -14.68 10.95
C LEU A 78 1.17 -15.50 11.55
N ASP A 79 1.99 -14.90 12.41
CA ASP A 79 3.08 -15.59 13.11
C ASP A 79 2.55 -16.76 13.94
N ASP A 80 1.51 -16.52 14.75
CA ASP A 80 0.86 -17.54 15.57
C ASP A 80 0.23 -18.64 14.70
N PHE A 81 -0.40 -18.27 13.59
CA PHE A 81 -1.02 -19.21 12.65
C PHE A 81 0.02 -20.14 12.01
N PHE A 82 1.13 -19.61 11.50
CA PHE A 82 2.18 -20.43 10.91
C PHE A 82 2.86 -21.32 11.95
N ALA A 83 3.08 -20.82 13.16
CA ALA A 83 3.61 -21.64 14.25
C ALA A 83 2.70 -22.83 14.59
N MET A 84 1.37 -22.66 14.54
CA MET A 84 0.43 -23.77 14.73
C MET A 84 0.46 -24.78 13.59
N LEU A 85 0.58 -24.32 12.34
CA LEU A 85 0.69 -25.20 11.17
C LEU A 85 1.96 -26.04 11.22
N GLU A 86 3.10 -25.44 11.57
CA GLU A 86 4.37 -26.15 11.72
C GLU A 86 4.32 -27.20 12.83
N LYS A 87 3.69 -26.87 13.97
CA LYS A 87 3.48 -27.82 15.06
C LYS A 87 2.59 -29.00 14.64
N ARG A 88 1.52 -28.76 13.90
CA ARG A 88 0.67 -29.84 13.37
C ARG A 88 1.44 -30.77 12.45
N LYS A 89 2.20 -30.20 11.51
CA LYS A 89 3.01 -30.99 10.58
C LYS A 89 4.00 -31.91 11.30
N LYS A 90 4.67 -31.42 12.36
CA LYS A 90 5.60 -32.24 13.18
C LYS A 90 4.93 -33.37 13.98
N HIS A 91 3.61 -33.34 14.17
CA HIS A 91 2.87 -34.38 14.88
C HIS A 91 2.22 -35.40 13.94
N GLU A 92 2.20 -35.13 12.62
CA GLU A 92 1.70 -36.04 11.58
C GLU A 92 2.82 -36.92 10.98
N ASP A 93 4.09 -36.56 11.19
CA ASP A 93 5.30 -37.34 10.87
C ASP A 93 5.73 -38.22 12.07
#